data_AF-A0A5U8JH45-F1
#
_entry.id   AF-A0A5U8JH45-F1
#
_cell.length_a   1.000
_cell.length_b   1.000
_cell.length_c   1.000
_cell.angle_alpha   90.00
_cell.angle_beta   90.00
_cell.angle_gamma   90.00
#
_symmetry.space_group_name_H-M   'P 1'
#
loop_
_entity.id
_entity.type
_entity.pdbx_description
1 polymer ?
#
loop_
_entity_poly.entity_id
_entity_poly.type
_entity_poly.pdbx_seq_one_letter_code
_entity_poly.pdbx_strand_id
1 'polypeptide(L)' 'MANDAPDAAENVVIQLLKSDASTGVDLTKLNPTTGDIQLDTTSATSKLQFYARMMTLTGAAKAGSVGATVTYKLHYF' A
#
# COMPACT_ATOMS: atom_id res chain seq x y z
N MET A 1 3.88 3.78 4.78
CA MET A 1 3.16 5.08 4.73
C MET A 1 2.92 5.52 6.17
N ALA A 2 3.06 6.81 6.45
CA ALA A 2 2.75 7.35 7.77
C ALA A 2 1.23 7.32 8.00
N ASN A 3 0.80 7.18 9.24
CA ASN A 3 -0.60 7.28 9.64
C ASN A 3 -1.02 8.76 9.64
N ASP A 4 -1.96 9.13 8.79
CA ASP A 4 -2.43 10.52 8.60
C ASP A 4 -3.84 10.77 9.16
N ALA A 5 -4.40 9.79 9.90
CA ALA A 5 -5.73 9.92 10.47
C ALA A 5 -5.80 10.92 11.64
N PRO A 6 -6.94 11.60 11.84
CA PRO A 6 -7.23 12.31 13.09
C PRO A 6 -7.16 11.35 14.29
N ASP A 7 -6.58 11.80 15.41
CA ASP A 7 -6.32 10.96 16.59
C ASP A 7 -5.51 9.69 16.25
N ALA A 8 -4.45 9.87 15.47
CA ALA A 8 -3.61 8.80 14.93
C ALA A 8 -3.09 7.84 16.01
N ALA A 9 -3.27 6.54 15.78
CA ALA A 9 -2.57 5.50 16.51
C ALA A 9 -1.05 5.66 16.37
N GLU A 10 -0.33 5.49 17.49
CA GLU A 10 1.12 5.53 17.53
C GLU A 10 1.74 4.15 17.25
N ASN A 11 2.99 4.16 16.76
CA ASN A 11 3.79 2.97 16.45
C ASN A 11 3.19 2.03 15.40
N VAL A 12 2.23 2.49 14.62
CA VAL A 12 1.63 1.75 13.50
C VAL A 12 1.89 2.43 12.17
N VAL A 13 2.04 1.62 11.13
CA VAL A 13 2.14 2.06 9.74
C VAL A 13 1.27 1.20 8.85
N ILE A 14 0.85 1.79 7.72
CA ILE A 14 0.24 1.05 6.63
C ILE A 14 1.31 0.78 5.58
N GLN A 15 1.45 -0.48 5.18
CA GLN A 15 2.33 -0.92 4.09
C GLN A 15 1.47 -1.39 2.92
N LEU A 16 1.67 -0.78 1.76
CA LEU A 16 1.17 -1.30 0.49
C LEU A 16 2.05 -2.49 0.10
N LEU A 17 1.41 -3.56 -0.38
CA LEU A 17 2.06 -4.82 -0.73
C LEU A 17 2.00 -5.00 -2.25
N LYS A 18 3.01 -5.69 -2.77
CA LYS A 18 3.09 -6.08 -4.17
C LYS A 18 1.99 -7.09 -4.52
N SER A 19 1.89 -7.43 -5.79
CA SER A 19 0.97 -8.47 -6.31
C SER A 19 1.08 -9.83 -5.60
N ASP A 20 2.21 -10.13 -4.94
CA ASP A 20 2.43 -11.33 -4.13
C ASP A 20 1.80 -11.28 -2.72
N ALA A 21 1.12 -10.18 -2.36
CA ALA A 21 0.47 -9.95 -1.08
C ALA A 21 1.37 -10.14 0.17
N SER A 22 2.69 -10.09 0.02
CA SER A 22 3.64 -10.36 1.12
C SER A 22 4.79 -9.38 1.18
N THR A 23 5.27 -8.92 0.02
CA THR A 23 6.41 -8.01 -0.09
C THR A 23 5.92 -6.57 -0.18
N GLY A 24 6.58 -5.64 0.53
CA GLY A 24 6.23 -4.22 0.46
C GLY A 24 6.50 -3.59 -0.90
N VAL A 25 5.62 -2.70 -1.34
CA VAL A 25 5.88 -1.80 -2.48
C VAL A 25 6.90 -0.74 -2.06
N ASP A 26 7.90 -0.49 -2.91
CA ASP A 26 8.84 0.61 -2.73
C ASP A 26 8.23 1.91 -3.28
N LEU A 27 7.73 2.74 -2.35
CA LEU A 27 7.07 4.00 -2.66
C LEU A 27 8.04 5.13 -3.09
N THR A 28 9.35 4.89 -3.05
CA THR A 28 10.35 5.86 -3.53
C THR A 28 10.57 5.74 -5.04
N LYS A 29 10.13 4.63 -5.66
CA LYS A 29 10.19 4.42 -7.10
C LYS A 29 9.08 5.18 -7.81
N LEU A 30 9.46 6.05 -8.75
CA LEU A 30 8.52 6.86 -9.52
C LEU A 30 7.98 6.15 -10.78
N ASN A 31 8.66 5.09 -11.23
CA ASN A 31 8.27 4.29 -12.37
C ASN A 31 7.95 2.86 -11.91
N PRO A 32 6.73 2.37 -12.12
CA PRO A 32 6.37 0.99 -11.75
C PRO A 32 7.18 0.00 -12.60
N THR A 33 7.66 -1.06 -11.94
CA THR A 33 8.32 -2.20 -12.59
C THR A 33 7.39 -3.41 -12.59
N THR A 34 7.69 -4.40 -13.44
CA THR A 34 6.93 -5.65 -13.47
C THR A 34 6.87 -6.28 -12.08
N GLY A 35 5.65 -6.52 -11.58
CA GLY A 35 5.40 -7.21 -10.31
C GLY A 35 5.03 -6.31 -9.13
N ASP A 36 5.10 -4.98 -9.27
CA ASP A 36 4.70 -4.06 -8.20
C ASP A 36 3.18 -4.11 -7.97
N ILE A 37 2.37 -3.65 -8.93
CA ILE A 37 0.91 -3.77 -8.90
C ILE A 37 0.49 -4.26 -10.28
N GLN A 38 -0.20 -5.40 -10.34
CA GLN A 38 -0.53 -6.05 -11.60
C GLN A 38 -1.97 -5.79 -12.02
N LEU A 39 -2.15 -5.66 -13.33
CA LEU A 39 -3.44 -5.75 -13.98
C LEU A 39 -3.91 -7.20 -13.94
N ASP A 40 -5.13 -7.42 -13.49
CA ASP A 40 -5.82 -8.69 -13.71
C ASP A 40 -6.18 -8.79 -15.20
N THR A 41 -5.35 -9.52 -15.93
CA THR A 41 -5.49 -9.75 -17.37
C THR A 41 -6.63 -10.72 -17.71
N THR A 42 -7.21 -11.38 -16.70
CA THR A 42 -8.39 -12.24 -16.86
C THR A 42 -9.69 -11.45 -16.68
N SER A 43 -9.61 -10.22 -16.16
CA SER A 43 -10.75 -9.33 -16.04
C SER A 43 -11.16 -8.72 -17.37
N ALA A 44 -12.44 -8.83 -17.71
CA ALA A 44 -13.04 -8.17 -18.88
C ALA A 44 -12.94 -6.62 -18.85
N THR A 45 -12.63 -6.04 -17.69
CA THR A 45 -12.58 -4.58 -17.48
C THR A 45 -11.23 -4.10 -16.93
N SER A 46 -10.16 -4.89 -17.03
CA SER A 46 -8.81 -4.50 -16.58
C SER A 46 -8.77 -4.03 -15.12
N LYS A 47 -9.01 -4.96 -14.18
CA LYS A 47 -9.02 -4.66 -12.75
C LYS A 47 -7.60 -4.53 -12.20
N LEU A 48 -7.39 -3.63 -11.24
CA LEU A 48 -6.16 -3.54 -10.46
C LEU A 48 -6.43 -4.07 -9.06
N GLN A 49 -5.63 -5.03 -8.62
CA GLN A 49 -5.70 -5.56 -7.26
C GLN A 49 -4.63 -4.93 -6.40
N PHE A 50 -5.06 -4.29 -5.30
CA PHE A 50 -4.17 -3.72 -4.31
C PHE A 50 -4.23 -4.55 -3.03
N TYR A 51 -3.09 -4.68 -2.37
CA TYR A 51 -2.97 -5.34 -1.08
C TYR A 51 -2.31 -4.37 -0.10
N ALA A 52 -2.81 -4.30 1.12
CA ALA A 52 -2.20 -3.50 2.17
C ALA A 52 -2.33 -4.22 3.51
N ARG A 53 -1.39 -3.94 4.41
CA ARG A 53 -1.44 -4.41 5.79
C ARG A 53 -1.05 -3.30 6.76
N MET A 54 -1.55 -3.40 7.98
CA MET A 54 -1.06 -2.63 9.10
C MET A 54 0.08 -3.39 9.79
N MET A 55 1.12 -2.67 10.21
CA MET A 55 2.24 -3.23 10.95
C MET A 55 2.70 -2.27 12.05
N THR A 56 3.39 -2.81 13.05
CA THR A 56 4.11 -2.00 14.04
C THR A 56 5.49 -1.61 13.50
N LEU A 57 5.93 -0.37 13.76
CA LEU A 57 7.31 0.06 13.45
C LEU A 57 8.29 -0.48 14.49
N THR A 58 8.21 0.07 15.70
CA THR A 58 9.03 -0.27 16.87
C THR A 58 8.19 -0.10 18.13
N GLY A 59 8.24 -1.07 19.04
CA GLY A 59 7.46 -1.04 20.28
C GLY A 59 5.97 -1.41 20.13
N ALA A 60 5.22 -1.27 21.22
CA ALA A 60 3.81 -1.60 21.26
C ALA A 60 2.97 -0.54 20.53
N ALA A 61 2.01 -1.00 19.73
CA ALA A 61 0.99 -0.13 19.16
C ALA A 61 0.17 0.55 20.27
N LYS A 62 -0.17 1.82 20.08
CA LYS A 62 -1.15 2.52 20.92
C LYS A 62 -2.45 2.74 20.15
N ALA A 63 -3.55 2.73 20.87
CA ALA A 63 -4.88 2.91 20.28
C ALA A 63 -5.01 4.32 19.65
N GLY A 64 -5.78 4.37 18.57
CA GLY A 64 -6.06 5.57 17.79
C GLY A 64 -6.57 5.17 16.40
N SER A 65 -6.88 6.16 15.58
CA SER A 65 -7.33 5.94 14.21
C SER A 65 -6.16 5.57 13.32
N VAL A 66 -6.42 4.77 12.27
CA VAL A 66 -5.42 4.41 11.27
C VAL A 66 -5.96 4.74 9.89
N GLY A 67 -5.27 5.63 9.19
CA GLY A 67 -5.60 6.08 7.83
C GLY A 67 -4.33 6.36 7.05
N ALA A 68 -4.37 6.08 5.75
CA ALA A 68 -3.37 6.56 4.81
C ALA A 68 -4.03 6.69 3.43
N THR A 69 -3.63 7.73 2.72
CA THR A 69 -4.00 7.91 1.31
C THR A 69 -2.79 7.63 0.42
N VAL A 70 -3.03 6.93 -0.70
CA VAL A 70 -2.01 6.72 -1.73
C VAL A 70 -2.53 7.19 -3.08
N THR A 71 -1.69 7.89 -3.83
CA THR A 71 -1.95 8.26 -5.22
C THR A 71 -1.23 7.28 -6.13
N TYR A 72 -1.96 6.64 -7.04
CA TYR A 72 -1.39 5.77 -8.07
C TYR A 72 -1.38 6.47 -9.43
N LYS A 73 -0.41 6.13 -10.28
CA LYS A 73 -0.35 6.59 -11.68
C LYS A 73 -0.31 5.37 -12.59
N LEU A 74 -1.13 5.38 -13.63
CA LEU A 74 -1.12 4.37 -14.68
C LEU A 74 -0.28 4.88 -15.84
N HIS A 75 0.65 4.05 -16.31
CA HIS A 75 1.40 4.31 -17.52
C HIS A 75 1.07 3.22 -18.54
N TYR A 76 0.53 3.63 -19.68
CA TYR A 76 0.23 2.76 -20.81
C TYR A 76 1.28 3.00 -21.90
N PHE A 77 1.81 1.92 -22.48
CA PHE A 77 2.73 1.96 -23.62
C PHE A 77 1.97 1.75 -24.92
#